data_AF-A0A967IWG5-F1
#
_entry.id   AF-A0A967IWG5-F1
#
_cell.length_a   1.000
_cell.length_b   1.000
_cell.length_c   1.000
_cell.angle_alpha   90.00
_cell.angle_beta   90.00
_cell.angle_gamma   90.00
#
_symmetry.space_group_name_H-M   'P 1'
#
loop_
_entity.id
_entity.type
_entity.pdbx_description
1 polymer ?
#
loop_
_entity_poly.entity_id
_entity_poly.type
_entity_poly.pdbx_seq_one_letter_code
_entity_poly.pdbx_strand_id
1 'polypeptide(L)' 'MTHSPMFHAATGVRLHQQAVTPSQAVSSLADDVLAGLFHHPRRLPPKHFYDAEGSRLFDRICDTPEYYLTRAE' A
#
# COMPACT_ATOMS: atom_id res chain seq x y z
N MET A 1 -47.20 -22.70 -14.57
CA MET A 1 -45.73 -22.67 -14.74
C MET A 1 -45.19 -21.53 -13.88
N THR A 2 -44.89 -21.80 -12.61
CA THR A 2 -44.32 -20.82 -11.67
C THR A 2 -42.96 -21.34 -11.25
N HIS A 3 -41.88 -20.82 -11.85
CA HIS A 3 -40.53 -21.10 -11.38
C HIS A 3 -40.17 -20.08 -10.30
N SER A 4 -40.09 -20.56 -9.05
CA SER A 4 -39.45 -19.82 -7.95
C SER A 4 -37.95 -19.67 -8.21
N PRO A 5 -37.34 -18.49 -7.98
CA PRO A 5 -35.90 -18.36 -8.04
C PRO A 5 -35.28 -18.94 -6.76
N MET A 6 -34.45 -19.97 -6.91
CA MET A 6 -33.56 -20.44 -5.83
C MET A 6 -32.39 -19.45 -5.70
N PHE A 7 -32.48 -18.53 -4.74
CA PHE A 7 -31.32 -17.77 -4.29
C PHE A 7 -30.38 -18.68 -3.52
N HIS A 8 -29.25 -19.05 -4.13
CA HIS A 8 -28.14 -19.68 -3.43
C HIS A 8 -27.54 -18.66 -2.46
N ALA A 9 -27.64 -18.93 -1.16
CA ALA A 9 -27.03 -18.12 -0.11
C ALA A 9 -25.50 -18.14 -0.29
N ALA A 10 -24.91 -17.01 -0.66
CA ALA A 10 -23.47 -16.82 -0.62
C ALA A 10 -23.03 -16.84 0.84
N THR A 11 -22.22 -17.82 1.23
CA THR A 11 -21.64 -17.94 2.57
C THR A 11 -20.69 -16.77 2.80
N GLY A 12 -21.19 -15.68 3.38
CA GLY A 12 -20.40 -14.48 3.64
C GLY A 12 -19.43 -14.70 4.80
N VAL A 13 -18.13 -14.68 4.54
CA VAL A 13 -17.11 -14.55 5.59
C VAL A 13 -17.25 -13.18 6.24
N ARG A 14 -17.48 -13.14 7.55
CA ARG A 14 -17.51 -11.89 8.33
C ARG A 14 -16.09 -11.54 8.75
N LEU A 15 -15.52 -10.50 8.18
CA LEU A 15 -14.25 -9.93 8.65
C LEU A 15 -14.51 -9.18 9.98
N HIS A 16 -13.70 -9.48 11.00
CA HIS A 16 -13.68 -8.71 12.24
C HIS A 16 -12.50 -7.75 12.19
N GLN A 17 -12.77 -6.44 12.16
CA GLN A 17 -11.72 -5.43 12.25
C GLN A 17 -11.52 -5.03 13.71
N GLN A 18 -10.28 -5.09 14.18
CA GLN A 18 -9.86 -4.56 15.48
C GLN A 18 -8.96 -3.36 15.25
N ALA A 19 -9.28 -2.25 15.91
CA ALA A 19 -8.39 -1.10 15.96
C ALA A 19 -7.20 -1.42 16.87
N VAL A 20 -6.00 -1.36 16.33
CA VAL A 20 -4.75 -1.54 17.08
C VAL A 20 -4.15 -0.17 17.34
N THR A 21 -3.79 0.11 18.59
CA THR A 21 -3.05 1.34 18.92
C THR A 21 -1.66 1.25 18.29
N PRO A 22 -1.26 2.21 17.44
CA PRO A 22 0.05 2.17 16.83
C PRO A 22 1.13 2.33 17.89
N SER A 23 2.15 1.46 17.84
CA SER A 23 3.32 1.51 18.72
C SER A 23 4.17 2.78 18.50
N GLN A 24 4.10 3.37 17.30
CA GLN A 24 4.82 4.59 16.94
C GLN A 24 3.95 5.52 16.08
N ALA A 25 4.04 6.81 16.33
CA ALA A 25 3.41 7.83 15.50
C ALA A 25 4.13 7.91 14.13
N VAL A 26 3.36 7.91 13.05
CA VAL A 26 3.91 8.08 11.69
C VAL A 26 4.01 9.58 11.40
N SER A 27 5.23 10.06 11.12
CA SER A 27 5.46 11.45 10.71
C SER A 27 4.77 11.77 9.38
N SER A 28 4.31 13.03 9.25
CA SER A 28 3.72 13.53 8.01
C SER A 28 4.81 13.83 6.97
N LEU A 29 4.40 14.01 5.71
CA LEU A 29 5.30 14.48 4.65
C LEU A 29 5.93 15.83 4.99
N ALA A 30 5.16 16.77 5.55
CA ALA A 30 5.66 18.08 5.92
C ALA A 30 6.75 18.00 6.99
N ASP A 31 6.53 17.18 8.03
CA ASP A 31 7.51 16.96 9.10
C ASP A 31 8.81 16.36 8.55
N ASP A 32 8.68 15.34 7.70
CA ASP A 32 9.83 14.65 7.11
C ASP A 32 10.61 15.55 6.14
N VAL A 33 9.93 16.41 5.38
CA VAL A 33 10.56 17.40 4.50
C VAL A 33 11.32 18.45 5.32
N LEU A 34 10.70 19.00 6.36
CA LEU A 34 11.32 19.99 7.24
C LEU A 34 12.57 19.41 7.91
N ALA A 35 12.47 18.20 8.47
CA ALA A 35 13.57 17.54 9.16
C ALA A 35 14.66 16.98 8.21
N GLY A 36 14.33 16.69 6.96
CA GLY A 36 15.21 15.97 6.05
C GLY A 36 15.86 16.81 4.96
N LEU A 37 15.07 17.65 4.26
CA LEU A 37 15.53 18.33 3.05
C LEU A 37 16.19 19.69 3.32
N PHE A 38 16.00 20.25 4.52
CA PHE A 38 16.67 21.48 4.96
C PHE A 38 18.02 21.22 5.67
N HIS A 39 18.42 19.95 5.82
CA HIS A 39 19.70 19.56 6.43
C HIS A 39 20.64 18.91 5.40
N HIS A 40 21.94 18.89 5.72
CA HIS A 40 22.98 18.25 4.91
C HIS A 40 23.55 17.01 5.62
N PRO A 41 23.59 15.83 4.94
CA PRO A 41 23.06 15.58 3.60
C PRO A 41 21.53 15.53 3.58
N ARG A 42 20.93 15.95 2.46
CA ARG A 42 19.47 15.93 2.28
C ARG A 42 18.96 14.48 2.25
N ARG A 43 17.88 14.21 2.98
CA ARG A 43 17.25 12.89 3.08
C ARG A 43 15.73 13.00 3.09
N LEU A 44 15.05 11.97 2.59
CA LEU A 44 13.59 11.82 2.68
C LEU A 44 13.25 10.33 2.86
N PRO A 45 12.32 9.97 3.75
CA PRO A 45 11.89 8.57 3.90
C PRO A 45 11.25 8.01 2.61
N PRO A 46 11.54 6.76 2.22
CA PRO A 46 11.06 6.18 0.97
C PRO A 46 9.55 5.93 0.93
N LYS A 47 8.85 5.95 2.09
CA LYS A 47 7.39 5.83 2.16
C LYS A 47 6.66 6.88 1.29
N HIS A 48 7.31 8.03 1.06
CA HIS A 48 6.77 9.12 0.24
C HIS A 48 6.97 8.91 -1.27
N PHE A 49 7.66 7.85 -1.69
CA PHE A 49 7.76 7.49 -3.11
C PHE A 49 6.50 6.79 -3.63
N TYR A 50 5.62 6.30 -2.76
CA TYR A 50 4.52 5.42 -3.14
C TYR A 50 3.16 6.14 -3.08
N ASP A 51 3.06 7.28 -3.76
CA ASP A 51 1.75 7.83 -4.13
C ASP A 51 1.13 7.03 -5.31
N ALA A 52 0.03 7.49 -5.89
CA ALA A 52 -0.61 6.79 -7.01
C ALA A 52 0.34 6.61 -8.21
N GLU A 53 1.11 7.63 -8.58
CA GLU A 53 2.02 7.55 -9.73
C GLU A 53 3.29 6.77 -9.39
N GLY A 54 3.83 6.98 -8.19
CA GLY A 54 4.98 6.25 -7.70
C GLY A 54 4.73 4.76 -7.55
N SER A 55 3.52 4.37 -7.12
CA SER A 55 3.11 2.95 -7.08
C SER A 55 3.01 2.38 -8.49
N ARG A 56 2.37 3.07 -9.43
CA ARG A 56 2.31 2.65 -10.84
C ARG A 56 3.68 2.53 -11.48
N LEU A 57 4.61 3.41 -11.13
CA LEU A 57 6.00 3.33 -11.56
C LEU A 57 6.69 2.10 -10.97
N PHE A 58 6.49 1.83 -9.68
CA PHE A 58 7.02 0.65 -9.01
C PHE A 58 6.53 -0.65 -9.67
N ASP A 59 5.23 -0.75 -10.00
CA ASP A 59 4.68 -1.89 -10.72
C ASP A 59 5.42 -2.13 -12.04
N ARG A 60 5.70 -1.08 -12.82
CA ARG A 60 6.50 -1.23 -14.05
C ARG A 60 7.95 -1.60 -13.79
N ILE A 61 8.55 -1.13 -12.70
CA ILE A 61 9.92 -1.52 -12.32
C ILE A 61 9.97 -3.02 -12.06
N CYS A 62 8.95 -3.58 -11.40
CA CYS A 62 8.84 -5.02 -11.12
C CYS A 62 8.83 -5.91 -12.37
N ASP A 63 8.41 -5.37 -13.52
CA ASP A 63 8.37 -6.10 -14.80
C ASP A 63 9.69 -6.00 -15.59
N THR A 64 10.64 -5.18 -15.16
CA THR A 64 11.92 -5.01 -15.87
C THR A 64 12.79 -6.27 -15.77
N PRO A 65 13.54 -6.64 -16.83
CA PRO A 65 14.41 -7.82 -16.78
C PRO A 65 15.52 -7.71 -15.74
N GLU A 66 15.93 -6.49 -15.36
CA GLU A 66 16.94 -6.20 -14.35
C GLU A 66 16.41 -6.38 -12.92
N TYR A 67 15.13 -6.09 -12.66
CA TYR A 67 14.53 -6.21 -11.34
C TYR A 67 14.05 -7.64 -11.08
N TYR A 68 14.99 -8.54 -10.79
CA TYR A 68 14.71 -9.97 -10.68
C TYR A 68 13.95 -10.38 -9.40
N LEU A 69 13.88 -9.52 -8.39
CA LEU A 69 13.37 -9.88 -7.05
C LEU A 69 11.92 -10.38 -7.09
N THR A 70 11.05 -9.70 -7.83
CA THR A 70 9.62 -10.01 -7.93
C THR A 70 9.30 -11.29 -8.69
N ARG A 71 10.26 -11.83 -9.47
CA ARG A 71 10.11 -13.09 -10.22
C ARG A 71 10.50 -14.33 -9.41
N ALA A 72 11.08 -14.13 -8.22
CA ALA A 72 11.59 -15.21 -7.38
C ALA A 72 10.64 -15.58 -6.22
N GLU A 73 9.47 -14.92 -6.12
CA GLU A 73 8.44 -15.14 -5.10
C GLU A 73 7.30 -16.06 -5.59
#